data_AF-A0A357FU87-F1
#
_entry.id   AF-A0A357FU87-F1
#
_cell.length_a   1.000
_cell.length_b   1.000
_cell.length_c   1.000
_cell.angle_alpha   90.00
_cell.angle_beta   90.00
_cell.angle_gamma   90.00
#
_symmetry.space_group_name_H-M   'P 1'
#
loop_
_entity.id
_entity.type
_entity.pdbx_description
1 polymer ?
#
loop_
_entity_poly.entity_id
_entity_poly.type
_entity_poly.pdbx_seq_one_letter_code
_entity_poly.pdbx_strand_id
1 'polypeptide(L)'
;MYLRLAQRLASAAAILLPQLCLQAGLIWPTPNPAFQNGQSIEAFIQSTASGVPESGLFGCVRSSGARFHEGLDLFPVDRDRSGEPTDAVYAVLPGRIVHVSKTAGHSSYGRYIVVEHDQQVPAFHTLYAHLASFGDGIMVGARVDSGAKLGIMGRSASYSIPRTRAHLHFEIGFRLTNDFQGWYDRQQFGSKNRHGMWNGMNLVSINPLDFYESMRQGQVSDLYEYLKLIPAIARIRVHTADVPDFVKAYPALVTRPYAGKPLVAWDIAFSQYGVPKEWTPRFAEEAIDGRLGDVKILAYSPTLLKQQDCRRVLDMGGTKPKISSGTLSTLKKLFGFK
;
A
#
# COMPACT_ATOMS: atom_id res chain seq x y z
N MET A 1 20.70 -40.81 -68.10
CA MET A 1 21.42 -40.23 -66.94
C MET A 1 20.62 -39.01 -66.48
N TYR A 2 20.49 -38.75 -65.17
CA TYR A 2 19.62 -37.79 -64.47
C TYR A 2 18.37 -38.39 -63.78
N LEU A 3 18.61 -38.94 -62.58
CA LEU A 3 17.62 -39.07 -61.50
C LEU A 3 17.21 -37.66 -61.02
N ARG A 4 15.91 -37.39 -60.89
CA ARG A 4 15.40 -36.23 -60.13
C ARG A 4 14.96 -36.69 -58.74
N LEU A 5 15.69 -36.23 -57.72
CA LEU A 5 15.33 -36.30 -56.30
C LEU A 5 14.14 -35.35 -56.05
N ALA A 6 13.04 -35.85 -55.49
CA ALA A 6 12.00 -35.02 -54.92
C ALA A 6 12.19 -34.94 -53.40
N GLN A 7 12.73 -33.83 -52.91
CA GLN A 7 12.74 -33.51 -51.48
C GLN A 7 11.34 -33.04 -51.06
N ARG A 8 10.67 -33.79 -50.19
CA ARG A 8 9.48 -33.33 -49.48
C ARG A 8 9.93 -32.53 -48.25
N LEU A 9 9.75 -31.21 -48.29
CA LEU A 9 9.82 -30.35 -47.11
C LEU A 9 8.56 -30.59 -46.28
N ALA A 10 8.71 -31.22 -45.11
CA ALA A 10 7.68 -31.27 -44.09
C ALA A 10 7.78 -30.00 -43.25
N SER A 11 6.89 -29.03 -43.51
CA SER A 11 6.74 -27.84 -42.66
C SER A 11 5.97 -28.24 -41.39
N ALA A 12 6.68 -28.41 -40.29
CA ALA A 12 6.06 -28.51 -38.96
C ALA A 12 5.58 -27.12 -38.53
N ALA A 13 4.27 -26.87 -38.61
CA ALA A 13 3.66 -25.68 -38.04
C ALA A 13 3.64 -25.83 -36.51
N ALA A 14 4.50 -25.08 -35.82
CA ALA A 14 4.43 -24.93 -34.37
C ALA A 14 3.19 -24.10 -34.04
N ILE A 15 2.14 -24.75 -33.53
CA ILE A 15 0.95 -24.08 -33.01
C ILE A 15 1.34 -23.46 -31.66
N LEU A 16 1.64 -22.16 -31.68
CA LEU A 16 1.73 -21.34 -30.47
C LEU A 16 0.31 -21.18 -29.90
N LEU A 17 -0.06 -22.04 -28.97
CA LEU A 17 -1.25 -21.84 -28.14
C LEU A 17 -1.01 -20.59 -27.28
N PRO A 18 -1.88 -19.56 -27.33
CA PRO A 18 -1.78 -18.44 -26.41
C PRO A 18 -2.01 -19.00 -25.00
N GLN A 19 -1.02 -18.81 -24.12
CA GLN A 19 -1.25 -18.97 -22.69
C GLN A 19 -2.25 -17.89 -22.30
N LEU A 20 -3.53 -18.26 -22.22
CA LEU A 20 -4.54 -17.51 -21.49
C LEU A 20 -4.08 -17.52 -20.02
N CYS A 21 -3.28 -16.51 -19.66
CA CYS A 21 -3.01 -16.21 -18.28
C CYS A 21 -4.35 -15.76 -17.70
N LEU A 22 -5.07 -16.64 -17.00
CA LEU A 22 -6.18 -16.21 -16.17
C LEU A 22 -5.61 -15.15 -15.23
N GLN A 23 -6.01 -13.90 -15.42
CA GLN A 23 -5.70 -12.85 -14.46
C GLN A 23 -6.32 -13.31 -13.14
N ALA A 24 -5.47 -13.66 -12.17
CA ALA A 24 -5.95 -14.06 -10.85
C ALA A 24 -6.77 -12.89 -10.29
N GLY A 25 -8.05 -13.12 -10.07
CA GLY A 25 -8.96 -12.09 -9.56
C GLY A 25 -8.53 -11.63 -8.18
N LEU A 26 -8.72 -10.34 -7.91
CA LEU A 26 -8.64 -9.77 -6.57
C LEU A 26 -9.69 -10.46 -5.70
N ILE A 27 -9.27 -11.11 -4.61
CA ILE A 27 -10.17 -11.76 -3.66
C ILE A 27 -10.21 -11.01 -2.33
N TRP A 28 -11.28 -11.21 -1.57
CA TRP A 28 -11.37 -10.71 -0.20
C TRP A 28 -10.47 -11.53 0.75
N PRO A 29 -9.82 -10.89 1.75
CA PRO A 29 -8.79 -11.56 2.55
C PRO A 29 -9.33 -12.46 3.68
N THR A 30 -10.65 -12.56 3.87
CA THR A 30 -11.29 -13.36 4.93
C THR A 30 -12.45 -14.20 4.37
N PRO A 31 -12.92 -15.25 5.08
CA PRO A 31 -14.05 -16.07 4.64
C PRO A 31 -15.41 -15.37 4.77
N ASN A 32 -15.48 -14.16 5.36
CA ASN A 32 -16.73 -13.42 5.50
C ASN A 32 -17.25 -12.98 4.11
N PRO A 33 -18.42 -13.45 3.64
CA PRO A 33 -18.93 -13.16 2.30
C PRO A 33 -19.69 -11.82 2.22
N ALA A 34 -19.85 -11.11 3.33
CA ALA A 34 -20.72 -9.94 3.45
C ALA A 34 -20.39 -8.85 2.42
N PHE A 35 -19.10 -8.56 2.21
CA PHE A 35 -18.66 -7.57 1.23
C PHE A 35 -19.08 -7.96 -0.20
N GLN A 36 -18.82 -9.21 -0.61
CA GLN A 36 -19.17 -9.73 -1.94
C GLN A 36 -20.68 -9.72 -2.16
N ASN A 37 -21.44 -9.99 -1.10
CA ASN A 37 -22.90 -9.96 -1.11
C ASN A 37 -23.48 -8.53 -1.09
N GLY A 38 -22.64 -7.49 -1.06
CA GLY A 38 -23.06 -6.09 -1.05
C GLY A 38 -23.74 -5.66 0.26
N GLN A 39 -23.44 -6.34 1.37
CA GLN A 39 -23.95 -5.97 2.68
C GLN A 39 -23.27 -4.71 3.22
N SER A 40 -23.87 -4.08 4.22
CA SER A 40 -23.32 -2.89 4.87
C SER A 40 -22.10 -3.22 5.72
N ILE A 41 -21.33 -2.18 6.09
CA ILE A 41 -20.05 -2.33 6.81
C ILE A 41 -20.18 -3.05 8.15
N GLU A 42 -21.34 -2.98 8.81
CA GLU A 42 -21.63 -3.68 10.07
C GLU A 42 -21.54 -5.20 9.94
N ALA A 43 -21.65 -5.73 8.73
CA ALA A 43 -21.59 -7.16 8.47
C ALA A 43 -20.15 -7.69 8.31
N PHE A 44 -19.12 -6.85 8.31
CA PHE A 44 -17.72 -7.30 8.19
C PHE A 44 -16.66 -6.43 8.89
N ILE A 45 -16.97 -5.19 9.29
CA ILE A 45 -16.01 -4.29 9.93
C ILE A 45 -16.00 -4.48 11.45
N GLN A 46 -14.81 -4.72 11.99
CA GLN A 46 -14.57 -4.72 13.43
C GLN A 46 -14.42 -3.28 13.94
N SER A 47 -15.41 -2.80 14.69
CA SER A 47 -15.29 -1.52 15.40
C SER A 47 -14.22 -1.57 16.50
N THR A 48 -13.71 -0.40 16.87
CA THR A 48 -12.94 -0.21 18.10
C THR A 48 -13.83 -0.37 19.35
N ALA A 49 -13.27 -0.04 20.53
CA ALA A 49 -14.00 -0.06 21.80
C ALA A 49 -15.23 0.86 21.83
N SER A 50 -15.35 1.82 20.90
CA SER A 50 -16.51 2.71 20.81
C SER A 50 -17.79 2.02 20.34
N GLY A 51 -17.69 0.85 19.69
CA GLY A 51 -18.83 0.18 19.05
C GLY A 51 -19.30 0.81 17.75
N VAL A 52 -18.67 1.92 17.30
CA VAL A 52 -18.98 2.62 16.06
C VAL A 52 -18.29 1.89 14.89
N PRO A 53 -19.02 1.29 13.93
CA PRO A 53 -18.44 0.49 12.83
C PRO A 53 -17.34 1.23 12.07
N GLU A 54 -17.55 2.51 11.77
CA GLU A 54 -16.64 3.36 11.00
C GLU A 54 -15.25 3.45 11.63
N SER A 55 -15.11 3.23 12.95
CA SER A 55 -13.82 3.27 13.63
C SER A 55 -12.84 2.15 13.21
N GLY A 56 -13.33 1.11 12.52
CA GLY A 56 -12.54 0.06 11.89
C GLY A 56 -12.20 0.31 10.41
N LEU A 57 -12.68 1.41 9.82
CA LEU A 57 -12.40 1.78 8.42
C LEU A 57 -11.05 2.48 8.27
N PHE A 58 -10.59 2.62 7.04
CA PHE A 58 -9.42 3.43 6.73
C PHE A 58 -9.72 4.92 6.92
N GLY A 59 -8.73 5.70 7.37
CA GLY A 59 -8.82 7.15 7.43
C GLY A 59 -8.84 7.71 8.86
N CYS A 60 -9.27 8.96 8.99
CA CYS A 60 -9.40 9.64 10.27
C CYS A 60 -10.69 9.23 10.99
N VAL A 61 -10.72 7.98 11.48
CA VAL A 61 -11.94 7.38 12.04
C VAL A 61 -11.80 6.93 13.50
N ARG A 62 -10.59 7.02 14.06
CA ARG A 62 -10.33 6.64 15.45
C ARG A 62 -10.26 7.86 16.36
N SER A 63 -10.60 7.68 17.65
CA SER A 63 -10.61 8.76 18.65
C SER A 63 -11.41 9.99 18.18
N SER A 64 -12.64 9.76 17.71
CA SER A 64 -13.52 10.80 17.15
C SER A 64 -12.88 11.59 16.00
N GLY A 65 -12.11 10.89 15.15
CA GLY A 65 -11.44 11.44 13.97
C GLY A 65 -10.04 11.99 14.21
N ALA A 66 -9.57 12.07 15.46
CA ALA A 66 -8.24 12.59 15.77
C ALA A 66 -7.09 11.64 15.39
N ARG A 67 -7.38 10.35 15.18
CA ARG A 67 -6.35 9.33 14.89
C ARG A 67 -6.63 8.63 13.56
N PHE A 68 -5.57 8.57 12.76
CA PHE A 68 -5.56 7.87 11.48
C PHE A 68 -5.53 6.36 11.68
N HIS A 69 -6.21 5.65 10.80
CA HIS A 69 -6.18 4.21 10.66
C HIS A 69 -5.72 3.84 9.25
N GLU A 70 -4.62 3.08 9.19
CA GLU A 70 -3.88 2.76 7.97
C GLU A 70 -4.53 1.66 7.12
N GLY A 71 -5.58 0.98 7.61
CA GLY A 71 -6.18 -0.17 6.96
C GLY A 71 -7.66 -0.36 7.28
N LEU A 72 -8.12 -1.60 7.10
CA LEU A 72 -9.44 -2.08 7.50
C LEU A 72 -9.30 -3.13 8.60
N ASP A 73 -10.14 -3.03 9.62
CA ASP A 73 -10.27 -4.06 10.64
C ASP A 73 -11.47 -4.96 10.31
N LEU A 74 -11.23 -6.24 10.04
CA LEU A 74 -12.25 -7.21 9.62
C LEU A 74 -12.49 -8.27 10.71
N PHE A 75 -13.72 -8.40 11.18
CA PHE A 75 -14.05 -9.38 12.24
C PHE A 75 -14.14 -10.82 11.71
N PRO A 76 -13.96 -11.83 12.58
CA PRO A 76 -14.12 -13.23 12.20
C PRO A 76 -15.59 -13.67 12.14
N VAL A 77 -15.89 -14.64 11.28
CA VAL A 77 -17.20 -15.31 11.22
C VAL A 77 -17.26 -16.60 12.04
N ASP A 78 -16.12 -17.18 12.40
CA ASP A 78 -16.05 -18.41 13.20
C ASP A 78 -15.07 -18.29 14.39
N ARG A 79 -15.37 -19.04 15.46
CA ARG A 79 -14.62 -19.04 16.73
C ARG A 79 -14.61 -20.42 17.37
N ASP A 80 -13.51 -20.73 18.04
CA ASP A 80 -13.40 -21.94 18.84
C ASP A 80 -14.14 -21.83 20.20
N ARG A 81 -14.12 -22.92 20.99
CA ARG A 81 -14.75 -22.97 22.33
C ARG A 81 -14.15 -21.98 23.33
N SER A 82 -12.93 -21.49 23.08
CA SER A 82 -12.26 -20.48 23.90
C SER A 82 -12.59 -19.05 23.45
N GLY A 83 -13.36 -18.90 22.37
CA GLY A 83 -13.73 -17.64 21.75
C GLY A 83 -12.63 -17.03 20.86
N GLU A 84 -11.58 -17.79 20.53
CA GLU A 84 -10.53 -17.34 19.61
C GLU A 84 -10.98 -17.54 18.15
N PRO A 85 -10.62 -16.63 17.21
CA PRO A 85 -10.97 -16.80 15.80
C PRO A 85 -10.36 -18.06 15.17
N THR A 86 -11.10 -18.68 14.26
CA THR A 86 -10.66 -19.83 13.46
C THR A 86 -10.51 -19.50 11.97
N ASP A 87 -10.97 -18.32 11.56
CA ASP A 87 -10.93 -17.83 10.18
C ASP A 87 -9.52 -17.88 9.57
N ALA A 88 -9.43 -18.46 8.37
CA ALA A 88 -8.23 -18.34 7.55
C ALA A 88 -8.11 -16.93 6.96
N VAL A 89 -6.87 -16.46 6.83
CA VAL A 89 -6.53 -15.21 6.14
C VAL A 89 -5.86 -15.56 4.81
N TYR A 90 -6.30 -14.92 3.73
CA TYR A 90 -5.89 -15.24 2.36
C TYR A 90 -5.09 -14.12 1.70
N ALA A 91 -4.14 -14.50 0.84
CA ALA A 91 -3.47 -13.57 -0.05
C ALA A 91 -4.48 -13.07 -1.10
N VAL A 92 -4.63 -11.74 -1.22
CA VAL A 92 -5.67 -11.15 -2.08
C VAL A 92 -5.37 -11.24 -3.58
N LEU A 93 -4.09 -11.40 -3.91
CA LEU A 93 -3.54 -11.50 -5.26
C LEU A 93 -2.23 -12.31 -5.20
N PRO A 94 -1.76 -12.84 -6.35
CA PRO A 94 -0.45 -13.45 -6.42
C PRO A 94 0.64 -12.45 -6.03
N GLY A 95 1.71 -12.93 -5.40
CA GLY A 95 2.79 -12.07 -4.96
C GLY A 95 3.93 -12.82 -4.28
N ARG A 96 4.82 -12.05 -3.67
CA ARG A 96 5.97 -12.53 -2.92
C ARG A 96 5.86 -12.07 -1.47
N ILE A 97 6.08 -12.98 -0.53
CA ILE A 97 6.19 -12.63 0.88
C ILE A 97 7.50 -11.87 1.08
N VAL A 98 7.42 -10.61 1.49
CA VAL A 98 8.57 -9.72 1.67
C VAL A 98 8.88 -9.46 3.14
N HIS A 99 7.92 -9.73 4.03
CA HIS A 99 8.14 -9.63 5.47
C HIS A 99 7.26 -10.62 6.26
N VAL A 100 7.81 -11.18 7.33
CA VAL A 100 7.08 -11.99 8.32
C VAL A 100 7.57 -11.60 9.73
N SER A 101 6.72 -10.96 10.52
CA SER A 101 6.99 -10.68 11.93
C SER A 101 6.39 -11.79 12.79
N LYS A 102 7.22 -12.69 13.32
CA LYS A 102 6.76 -13.84 14.12
C LYS A 102 6.44 -13.51 15.58
N THR A 103 6.98 -12.41 16.09
CA THR A 103 6.89 -12.04 17.51
C THR A 103 5.81 -11.00 17.75
N ALA A 104 4.74 -11.41 18.44
CA ALA A 104 3.58 -10.55 18.73
C ALA A 104 3.95 -9.22 19.44
N GLY A 105 4.92 -9.24 20.35
CA GLY A 105 5.28 -8.06 21.15
C GLY A 105 6.12 -6.99 20.41
N HIS A 106 6.48 -7.19 19.14
CA HIS A 106 7.44 -6.31 18.45
C HIS A 106 6.84 -5.05 17.83
N SER A 107 5.52 -4.96 17.71
CA SER A 107 4.79 -3.78 17.21
C SER A 107 3.30 -3.88 17.53
N SER A 108 2.58 -2.79 17.29
CA SER A 108 1.11 -2.78 17.36
C SER A 108 0.47 -3.78 16.39
N TYR A 109 1.09 -4.08 15.25
CA TYR A 109 0.59 -5.09 14.29
C TYR A 109 0.62 -6.53 14.82
N GLY A 110 1.42 -6.82 15.84
CA GLY A 110 1.58 -8.17 16.33
C GLY A 110 2.34 -9.09 15.38
N ARG A 111 1.77 -10.27 15.15
CA ARG A 111 2.22 -11.15 14.08
C ARG A 111 1.60 -10.69 12.77
N TYR A 112 2.45 -10.42 11.79
CA TYR A 112 1.97 -9.94 10.50
C TYR A 112 2.84 -10.42 9.33
N ILE A 113 2.23 -10.43 8.16
CA ILE A 113 2.86 -10.72 6.87
C ILE A 113 2.72 -9.49 5.98
N VAL A 114 3.74 -9.22 5.18
CA VAL A 114 3.62 -8.32 4.03
C VAL A 114 3.85 -9.12 2.74
N VAL A 115 2.91 -8.99 1.80
CA VAL A 115 3.00 -9.57 0.46
C VAL A 115 3.15 -8.44 -0.54
N GLU A 116 4.22 -8.47 -1.34
CA GLU A 116 4.40 -7.58 -2.48
C GLU A 116 3.84 -8.23 -3.74
N HIS A 117 2.96 -7.51 -4.43
CA HIS A 117 2.35 -7.94 -5.69
C HIS A 117 3.22 -7.45 -6.85
N ASP A 118 4.40 -8.07 -7.00
CA ASP A 118 5.49 -7.68 -7.90
C ASP A 118 5.17 -7.78 -9.40
N GLN A 119 4.04 -8.41 -9.75
CA GLN A 119 3.54 -8.53 -11.13
C GLN A 119 2.43 -7.52 -11.46
N GLN A 120 2.04 -6.68 -10.51
CA GLN A 120 1.08 -5.60 -10.73
C GLN A 120 1.80 -4.33 -11.17
N VAL A 121 1.09 -3.42 -11.83
CA VAL A 121 1.64 -2.14 -12.30
C VAL A 121 0.75 -1.00 -11.79
N PRO A 122 1.25 -0.13 -10.88
CA PRO A 122 2.50 -0.26 -10.16
C PRO A 122 2.49 -1.51 -9.25
N ALA A 123 3.68 -2.01 -8.91
CA ALA A 123 3.79 -2.96 -7.81
C ALA A 123 3.29 -2.27 -6.52
N PHE A 124 2.63 -3.04 -5.66
CA PHE A 124 2.16 -2.57 -4.36
C PHE A 124 2.24 -3.71 -3.36
N HIS A 125 2.00 -3.41 -2.09
CA HIS A 125 1.96 -4.43 -1.05
C HIS A 125 0.62 -4.50 -0.35
N THR A 126 0.36 -5.66 0.24
CA THR A 126 -0.69 -5.87 1.23
C THR A 126 -0.10 -6.32 2.55
N LEU A 127 -0.68 -5.85 3.65
CA LEU A 127 -0.27 -6.20 5.02
C LEU A 127 -1.42 -6.92 5.72
N TYR A 128 -1.10 -8.03 6.40
CA TYR A 128 -2.05 -8.88 7.12
C TYR A 128 -1.60 -9.02 8.56
N ALA A 129 -2.26 -8.33 9.50
CA ALA A 129 -1.84 -8.22 10.89
C ALA A 129 -2.71 -9.00 11.88
N HIS A 130 -2.26 -8.98 13.14
CA HIS A 130 -2.90 -9.61 14.28
C HIS A 130 -3.03 -11.13 14.22
N LEU A 131 -2.30 -11.81 13.33
CA LEU A 131 -2.42 -13.24 13.11
C LEU A 131 -2.19 -14.06 14.39
N ALA A 132 -2.97 -15.13 14.54
CA ALA A 132 -2.76 -16.13 15.60
C ALA A 132 -1.56 -17.02 15.24
N SER A 133 -1.54 -17.51 14.00
CA SER A 133 -0.51 -18.38 13.43
C SER A 133 -0.35 -18.13 11.93
N PHE A 134 0.76 -18.61 11.38
CA PHE A 134 1.03 -18.57 9.94
C PHE A 134 0.64 -19.90 9.29
N GLY A 135 0.30 -19.84 8.00
CA GLY A 135 0.10 -21.03 7.18
C GLY A 135 1.41 -21.75 6.87
N ASP A 136 1.28 -22.93 6.27
CA ASP A 136 2.45 -23.71 5.83
C ASP A 136 3.20 -23.01 4.70
N GLY A 137 4.52 -23.10 4.70
CA GLY A 137 5.37 -22.49 3.67
C GLY A 137 5.50 -20.96 3.74
N ILE A 138 4.88 -20.30 4.72
CA ILE A 138 4.95 -18.85 4.89
C ILE A 138 6.33 -18.43 5.42
N MET A 139 7.15 -17.92 4.51
CA MET A 139 8.47 -17.38 4.80
C MET A 139 8.85 -16.31 3.78
N VAL A 140 9.74 -15.39 4.18
CA VAL A 140 10.25 -14.35 3.28
C VAL A 140 10.87 -14.98 2.02
N GLY A 141 10.51 -14.45 0.86
CA GLY A 141 10.93 -14.93 -0.45
C GLY A 141 9.94 -15.88 -1.13
N ALA A 142 9.07 -16.56 -0.37
CA ALA A 142 8.09 -17.48 -0.93
C ALA A 142 7.07 -16.74 -1.81
N ARG A 143 6.64 -17.38 -2.92
CA ARG A 143 5.53 -16.92 -3.75
C ARG A 143 4.22 -17.50 -3.23
N VAL A 144 3.17 -16.71 -3.34
CA VAL A 144 1.79 -17.10 -3.01
C VAL A 144 0.90 -16.77 -4.20
N ASP A 145 -0.10 -17.61 -4.43
CA ASP A 145 -1.18 -17.34 -5.37
C ASP A 145 -2.33 -16.60 -4.69
N SER A 146 -3.25 -16.04 -5.49
CA SER A 146 -4.51 -15.52 -4.95
C SER A 146 -5.27 -16.64 -4.24
N GLY A 147 -5.78 -16.39 -3.03
CA GLY A 147 -6.47 -17.40 -2.22
C GLY A 147 -5.55 -18.30 -1.39
N ALA A 148 -4.23 -18.18 -1.52
CA ALA A 148 -3.32 -18.92 -0.66
C ALA A 148 -3.53 -18.54 0.81
N LYS A 149 -3.64 -19.56 1.68
CA LYS A 149 -3.79 -19.36 3.13
C LYS A 149 -2.49 -18.84 3.74
N LEU A 150 -2.51 -17.60 4.18
CA LEU A 150 -1.39 -16.92 4.84
C LEU A 150 -1.31 -17.25 6.33
N GLY A 151 -2.43 -17.56 6.96
CA GLY A 151 -2.48 -17.84 8.39
C GLY A 151 -3.89 -17.97 8.93
N ILE A 152 -3.98 -17.93 10.26
CA ILE A 152 -5.25 -17.87 11.00
C ILE A 152 -5.37 -16.50 11.63
N MET A 153 -6.54 -15.89 11.51
CA MET A 153 -6.88 -14.62 12.15
C MET A 153 -6.66 -14.73 13.66
N GLY A 154 -6.26 -13.63 14.29
CA GLY A 154 -6.08 -13.64 15.73
C GLY A 154 -6.30 -12.28 16.34
N ARG A 155 -5.54 -12.04 17.40
CA ARG A 155 -5.58 -10.81 18.19
C ARG A 155 -4.20 -10.47 18.75
N SER A 156 -3.14 -10.88 18.05
CA SER A 156 -1.76 -10.65 18.48
C SER A 156 -1.38 -9.18 18.30
N ALA A 157 -0.74 -8.57 19.28
CA ALA A 157 -0.22 -7.21 19.24
C ALA A 157 0.77 -6.98 20.39
N SER A 158 1.47 -5.85 20.39
CA SER A 158 2.25 -5.39 21.55
C SER A 158 1.37 -4.96 22.74
N TYR A 159 0.05 -4.95 22.56
CA TYR A 159 -0.95 -4.69 23.58
C TYR A 159 -2.05 -5.76 23.53
N SER A 160 -2.92 -5.79 24.53
CA SER A 160 -4.01 -6.78 24.59
C SER A 160 -5.21 -6.34 23.74
N ILE A 161 -5.57 -7.16 22.76
CA ILE A 161 -6.85 -7.10 22.06
C ILE A 161 -7.78 -8.16 22.68
N PRO A 162 -9.00 -7.81 23.13
CA PRO A 162 -9.93 -8.76 23.69
C PRO A 162 -10.48 -9.70 22.61
N ARG A 163 -10.86 -10.92 22.98
CA ARG A 163 -11.38 -11.94 22.05
C ARG A 163 -12.55 -11.43 21.22
N THR A 164 -13.48 -10.72 21.85
CA THR A 164 -14.65 -10.11 21.20
C THR A 164 -14.31 -9.07 20.14
N ARG A 165 -13.07 -8.57 20.10
CA ARG A 165 -12.57 -7.65 19.06
C ARG A 165 -11.36 -8.21 18.31
N ALA A 166 -11.14 -9.52 18.34
CA ALA A 166 -10.16 -10.14 17.47
C ALA A 166 -10.55 -9.88 16.00
N HIS A 167 -9.58 -9.54 15.16
CA HIS A 167 -9.80 -9.12 13.78
C HIS A 167 -8.55 -9.32 12.94
N LEU A 168 -8.72 -9.31 11.62
CA LEU A 168 -7.64 -9.04 10.68
C LEU A 168 -7.51 -7.52 10.52
N HIS A 169 -6.32 -6.99 10.74
CA HIS A 169 -5.97 -5.65 10.25
C HIS A 169 -5.33 -5.79 8.87
N PHE A 170 -5.97 -5.19 7.85
CA PHE A 170 -5.61 -5.35 6.45
C PHE A 170 -5.28 -4.01 5.79
N GLU A 171 -4.09 -3.88 5.20
CA GLU A 171 -3.67 -2.68 4.47
C GLU A 171 -3.34 -2.98 3.00
N ILE A 172 -3.49 -1.95 2.15
CA ILE A 172 -2.97 -1.91 0.78
C ILE A 172 -2.15 -0.63 0.65
N GLY A 173 -0.91 -0.71 0.15
CA GLY A 173 -0.09 0.49 0.08
C GLY A 173 1.24 0.37 -0.64
N PHE A 174 2.09 1.36 -0.37
CA PHE A 174 3.41 1.53 -0.92
C PHE A 174 4.45 1.68 0.19
N ARG A 175 5.65 1.19 -0.08
CA ARG A 175 6.83 1.41 0.75
C ARG A 175 7.58 2.66 0.27
N LEU A 176 7.94 3.55 1.19
CA LEU A 176 8.51 4.86 0.87
C LEU A 176 9.99 4.82 0.43
N THR A 177 10.84 4.05 1.11
CA THR A 177 12.29 3.99 0.82
C THR A 177 12.91 2.62 1.10
N ASN A 178 14.01 2.27 0.42
CA ASN A 178 14.86 1.13 0.81
C ASN A 178 15.71 1.46 2.03
N ASP A 179 16.17 2.70 2.17
CA ASP A 179 17.02 3.16 3.28
C ASP A 179 16.20 3.68 4.48
N PHE A 180 15.24 2.87 4.94
CA PHE A 180 14.43 3.26 6.08
C PHE A 180 15.22 3.27 7.39
N GLN A 181 16.21 2.39 7.52
CA GLN A 181 17.02 2.30 8.74
C GLN A 181 17.80 3.59 8.99
N GLY A 182 18.41 4.17 7.95
CA GLY A 182 19.10 5.45 8.07
C GLY A 182 18.18 6.56 8.57
N TRP A 183 16.93 6.63 8.11
CA TRP A 183 15.94 7.59 8.62
C TRP A 183 15.57 7.30 10.09
N TYR A 184 15.37 6.04 10.45
CA TYR A 184 14.97 5.60 11.78
C TYR A 184 16.01 5.96 12.84
N ASP A 185 17.29 5.70 12.57
CA ASP A 185 18.39 5.95 13.50
C ASP A 185 18.54 7.44 13.84
N ARG A 186 18.16 8.34 12.91
CA ARG A 186 18.15 9.80 13.14
C ARG A 186 17.05 10.28 14.08
N GLN A 187 15.99 9.48 14.29
CA GLN A 187 14.88 9.88 15.15
C GLN A 187 15.14 9.63 16.64
N GLN A 188 16.25 8.97 17.00
CA GLN A 188 16.62 8.66 18.39
C GLN A 188 15.53 7.92 19.18
N PHE A 189 14.81 7.01 18.53
CA PHE A 189 13.81 6.19 19.22
C PHE A 189 14.45 5.31 20.30
N GLY A 190 13.77 5.15 21.43
CA GLY A 190 14.20 4.26 22.52
C GLY A 190 14.08 2.76 22.21
N SER A 191 13.57 2.39 21.03
CA SER A 191 13.42 1.01 20.58
C SER A 191 14.19 0.77 19.27
N LYS A 192 14.56 -0.49 19.03
CA LYS A 192 15.20 -0.90 17.77
C LYS A 192 14.15 -1.07 16.69
N ASN A 193 14.50 -0.74 15.45
CA ASN A 193 13.72 -1.17 14.30
C ASN A 193 13.87 -2.68 14.10
N ARG A 194 12.81 -3.44 14.41
CA ARG A 194 12.79 -4.90 14.25
C ARG A 194 12.18 -5.37 12.93
N HIS A 195 11.75 -4.44 12.09
CA HIS A 195 10.93 -4.70 10.90
C HIS A 195 11.65 -4.30 9.60
N GLY A 196 12.87 -3.77 9.70
CA GLY A 196 13.65 -3.31 8.55
C GLY A 196 12.89 -2.26 7.74
N MET A 197 12.93 -2.37 6.41
CA MET A 197 12.20 -1.48 5.49
C MET A 197 10.68 -1.71 5.47
N TRP A 198 10.17 -2.77 6.10
CA TRP A 198 8.74 -3.09 6.17
C TRP A 198 8.10 -2.64 7.50
N ASN A 199 8.80 -1.79 8.25
CA ASN A 199 8.23 -1.09 9.38
C ASN A 199 7.06 -0.20 8.93
N GLY A 200 5.92 -0.23 9.64
CA GLY A 200 4.73 0.57 9.31
C GLY A 200 4.99 2.07 9.16
N MET A 201 6.03 2.61 9.82
CA MET A 201 6.43 4.00 9.65
C MET A 201 7.02 4.33 8.26
N ASN A 202 7.41 3.31 7.50
CA ASN A 202 7.89 3.38 6.11
C ASN A 202 6.80 3.08 5.08
N LEU A 203 5.61 2.71 5.54
CA LEU A 203 4.49 2.33 4.67
C LEU A 203 3.52 3.52 4.56
N VAL A 204 2.87 3.61 3.40
CA VAL A 204 1.80 4.57 3.15
C VAL A 204 0.68 3.86 2.41
N SER A 205 -0.53 3.95 2.97
CA SER A 205 -1.64 3.09 2.59
C SER A 205 -2.73 3.88 1.86
N ILE A 206 -3.43 3.21 0.96
CA ILE A 206 -4.67 3.69 0.32
C ILE A 206 -5.88 3.14 1.06
N ASN A 207 -7.08 3.63 0.73
CA ASN A 207 -8.32 3.09 1.29
C ASN A 207 -8.62 1.72 0.66
N PRO A 208 -8.52 0.60 1.40
CA PRO A 208 -8.76 -0.70 0.80
C PRO A 208 -10.23 -0.88 0.42
N LEU A 209 -11.18 -0.41 1.24
CA LEU A 209 -12.61 -0.63 0.99
C LEU A 209 -13.05 0.08 -0.29
N ASP A 210 -12.67 1.35 -0.44
CA ASP A 210 -12.99 2.14 -1.63
C ASP A 210 -12.34 1.56 -2.90
N PHE A 211 -11.14 1.00 -2.81
CA PHE A 211 -10.54 0.25 -3.92
C PHE A 211 -11.36 -1.00 -4.28
N TYR A 212 -11.71 -1.84 -3.30
CA TYR A 212 -12.53 -3.03 -3.52
C TYR A 212 -13.92 -2.67 -4.08
N GLU A 213 -14.54 -1.60 -3.60
CA GLU A 213 -15.82 -1.11 -4.09
C GLU A 213 -15.70 -0.62 -5.54
N SER A 214 -14.66 0.14 -5.87
CA SER A 214 -14.38 0.59 -7.24
C SER A 214 -14.20 -0.59 -8.20
N MET A 215 -13.46 -1.63 -7.79
CA MET A 215 -13.28 -2.87 -8.54
C MET A 215 -14.61 -3.61 -8.73
N ARG A 216 -15.39 -3.79 -7.65
CA ARG A 216 -16.69 -4.49 -7.67
C ARG A 216 -17.71 -3.78 -8.57
N GLN A 217 -17.67 -2.45 -8.62
CA GLN A 217 -18.54 -1.61 -9.44
C GLN A 217 -18.05 -1.49 -10.90
N GLY A 218 -16.88 -2.06 -11.24
CA GLY A 218 -16.30 -1.95 -12.57
C GLY A 218 -15.83 -0.53 -12.92
N GLN A 219 -15.63 0.33 -11.93
CA GLN A 219 -15.10 1.69 -12.13
C GLN A 219 -13.61 1.68 -12.47
N VAL A 220 -12.91 0.66 -11.99
CA VAL A 220 -11.48 0.44 -12.20
C VAL A 220 -11.23 -1.06 -12.38
N SER A 221 -10.20 -1.41 -13.13
CA SER A 221 -9.76 -2.79 -13.36
C SER A 221 -8.51 -3.18 -12.57
N ASP A 222 -7.78 -2.19 -12.05
CA ASP A 222 -6.59 -2.38 -11.24
C ASP A 222 -6.34 -1.20 -10.27
N LEU A 223 -5.28 -1.32 -9.48
CA LEU A 223 -4.86 -0.30 -8.53
C LEU A 223 -4.40 1.00 -9.21
N TYR A 224 -3.86 0.93 -10.43
CA TYR A 224 -3.34 2.11 -11.11
C TYR A 224 -4.47 3.01 -11.60
N GLU A 225 -5.52 2.43 -12.16
CA GLU A 225 -6.75 3.16 -12.49
C GLU A 225 -7.39 3.75 -11.23
N TYR A 226 -7.43 3.01 -10.13
CA TYR A 226 -7.89 3.52 -8.84
C TYR A 226 -7.07 4.72 -8.35
N LEU A 227 -5.74 4.66 -8.45
CA LEU A 227 -4.88 5.80 -8.12
C LEU A 227 -5.19 7.01 -9.01
N LYS A 228 -5.51 6.83 -10.30
CA LYS A 228 -5.88 7.97 -11.17
C LYS A 228 -7.20 8.61 -10.75
N LEU A 229 -8.14 7.83 -10.23
CA LEU A 229 -9.44 8.31 -9.74
C LEU A 229 -9.29 9.16 -8.46
N ILE A 230 -8.36 8.80 -7.56
CA ILE A 230 -8.16 9.53 -6.31
C ILE A 230 -7.66 10.97 -6.61
N PRO A 231 -8.33 12.03 -6.08
CA PRO A 231 -7.89 13.40 -6.31
C PRO A 231 -6.56 13.70 -5.61
N ALA A 232 -5.76 14.56 -6.24
CA ALA A 232 -4.57 15.13 -5.61
C ALA A 232 -4.98 16.29 -4.69
N ILE A 233 -4.69 16.17 -3.39
CA ILE A 233 -4.99 17.21 -2.41
C ILE A 233 -3.97 18.35 -2.45
N ALA A 234 -2.72 18.03 -2.79
CA ALA A 234 -1.63 18.96 -2.94
C ALA A 234 -0.61 18.46 -3.97
N ARG A 235 0.06 19.41 -4.63
CA ARG A 235 1.26 19.18 -5.43
C ARG A 235 2.43 19.92 -4.79
N ILE A 236 3.51 19.20 -4.51
CA ILE A 236 4.71 19.73 -3.86
C ILE A 236 5.91 19.50 -4.77
N ARG A 237 6.69 20.55 -5.02
CA ARG A 237 7.97 20.48 -5.72
C ARG A 237 9.11 20.24 -4.74
N VAL A 238 10.01 19.33 -5.10
CA VAL A 238 11.31 19.14 -4.44
C VAL A 238 12.41 19.33 -5.47
N HIS A 239 13.27 20.33 -5.28
CA HIS A 239 14.42 20.59 -6.13
C HIS A 239 15.56 19.62 -5.80
N THR A 240 15.74 18.61 -6.63
CA THR A 240 16.86 17.66 -6.58
C THR A 240 17.01 16.97 -7.94
N ALA A 241 18.25 16.59 -8.26
CA ALA A 241 18.56 15.72 -9.39
C ALA A 241 18.49 14.22 -9.01
N ASP A 242 18.31 13.91 -7.73
CA ASP A 242 18.24 12.52 -7.27
C ASP A 242 16.94 11.84 -7.69
N VAL A 243 17.06 10.58 -8.10
CA VAL A 243 15.92 9.70 -8.34
C VAL A 243 15.67 8.88 -7.07
N PRO A 244 14.59 9.13 -6.30
CA PRO A 244 14.35 8.44 -5.05
C PRO A 244 13.97 6.98 -5.29
N ASP A 245 14.19 6.13 -4.28
CA ASP A 245 13.87 4.69 -4.35
C ASP A 245 12.41 4.42 -4.68
N PHE A 246 11.51 5.30 -4.23
CA PHE A 246 10.09 5.25 -4.56
C PHE A 246 9.85 5.28 -6.08
N VAL A 247 10.50 6.21 -6.79
CA VAL A 247 10.35 6.34 -8.25
C VAL A 247 10.94 5.12 -8.98
N LYS A 248 12.04 4.55 -8.45
CA LYS A 248 12.63 3.32 -9.01
C LYS A 248 11.73 2.10 -8.80
N ALA A 249 11.09 2.00 -7.64
CA ALA A 249 10.19 0.91 -7.29
C ALA A 249 8.84 0.99 -8.02
N TYR A 250 8.34 2.20 -8.28
CA TYR A 250 7.02 2.43 -8.87
C TYR A 250 7.08 3.34 -10.11
N PRO A 251 7.81 2.94 -11.18
CA PRO A 251 8.04 3.80 -12.34
C PRO A 251 6.75 4.17 -13.10
N ALA A 252 5.69 3.36 -12.98
CA ALA A 252 4.38 3.66 -13.56
C ALA A 252 3.72 4.92 -12.98
N LEU A 253 4.15 5.38 -11.81
CA LEU A 253 3.65 6.63 -11.21
C LEU A 253 4.35 7.88 -11.77
N VAL A 254 5.34 7.71 -12.65
CA VAL A 254 6.05 8.81 -13.30
C VAL A 254 5.29 9.28 -14.54
N THR A 255 5.05 10.59 -14.65
CA THR A 255 4.16 11.15 -15.69
C THR A 255 4.83 11.31 -17.06
N ARG A 256 6.17 11.30 -17.11
CA ARG A 256 6.94 11.36 -18.36
C ARG A 256 8.37 10.82 -18.19
N PRO A 257 9.02 10.32 -19.26
CA PRO A 257 10.39 9.81 -19.19
C PRO A 257 11.40 10.86 -18.71
N TYR A 258 12.36 10.44 -17.88
CA TYR A 258 13.45 11.29 -17.37
C TYR A 258 14.86 10.78 -17.68
N ALA A 259 15.01 9.55 -18.20
CA ALA A 259 16.31 8.98 -18.51
C ALA A 259 17.06 9.83 -19.55
N GLY A 260 18.34 10.11 -19.28
CA GLY A 260 19.19 10.92 -20.16
C GLY A 260 18.89 12.42 -20.19
N LYS A 261 17.94 12.90 -19.37
CA LYS A 261 17.60 14.33 -19.29
C LYS A 261 18.20 14.99 -18.05
N PRO A 262 18.57 16.29 -18.10
CA PRO A 262 19.08 17.01 -16.94
C PRO A 262 17.96 17.30 -15.94
N LEU A 263 17.69 16.34 -15.06
CA LEU A 263 16.69 16.43 -13.98
C LEU A 263 17.11 17.46 -12.94
N VAL A 264 16.18 18.34 -12.55
CA VAL A 264 16.42 19.41 -11.56
C VAL A 264 15.38 19.44 -10.43
N ALA A 265 14.21 18.84 -10.62
CA ALA A 265 13.19 18.74 -9.56
C ALA A 265 12.17 17.63 -9.84
N TRP A 266 11.38 17.32 -8.82
CA TRP A 266 10.18 16.49 -8.90
C TRP A 266 8.95 17.27 -8.43
N ASP A 267 7.89 17.30 -9.26
CA ASP A 267 6.56 17.75 -8.84
C ASP A 267 5.74 16.52 -8.45
N ILE A 268 5.39 16.42 -7.16
CA ILE A 268 4.78 15.23 -6.57
C ILE A 268 3.34 15.54 -6.19
N ALA A 269 2.39 14.76 -6.71
CA ALA A 269 1.00 14.82 -6.28
C ALA A 269 0.77 13.89 -5.08
N PHE A 270 0.11 14.41 -4.05
CA PHE A 270 -0.28 13.63 -2.87
C PHE A 270 -1.78 13.39 -2.85
N SER A 271 -2.20 12.16 -2.54
CA SER A 271 -3.58 11.86 -2.17
C SER A 271 -3.95 12.53 -0.85
N GLN A 272 -5.24 12.50 -0.47
CA GLN A 272 -5.73 13.06 0.80
C GLN A 272 -4.80 12.70 1.97
N TYR A 273 -4.47 11.43 2.20
CA TYR A 273 -3.66 11.02 3.36
C TYR A 273 -2.16 10.80 3.06
N GLY A 274 -1.66 11.38 1.98
CA GLY A 274 -0.23 11.51 1.73
C GLY A 274 0.43 10.39 0.92
N VAL A 275 -0.33 9.61 0.14
CA VAL A 275 0.25 8.71 -0.87
C VAL A 275 0.83 9.57 -2.01
N PRO A 276 2.13 9.47 -2.34
CA PRO A 276 2.72 10.19 -3.47
C PRO A 276 2.35 9.46 -4.78
N LYS A 277 1.22 9.86 -5.35
CA LYS A 277 0.51 9.11 -6.41
C LYS A 277 0.94 9.46 -7.84
N GLU A 278 1.59 10.59 -8.05
CA GLU A 278 2.07 11.02 -9.38
C GLU A 278 3.39 11.79 -9.23
N TRP A 279 4.35 11.50 -10.10
CA TRP A 279 5.69 12.06 -10.08
C TRP A 279 6.03 12.68 -11.43
N THR A 280 6.07 14.01 -11.51
CA THR A 280 6.47 14.71 -12.73
C THR A 280 7.93 15.16 -12.61
N PRO A 281 8.86 14.58 -13.38
CA PRO A 281 10.25 15.05 -13.41
C PRO A 281 10.29 16.41 -14.08
N ARG A 282 11.14 17.32 -13.59
CA ARG A 282 11.38 18.66 -14.16
C ARG A 282 12.81 18.80 -14.64
N PHE A 283 13.01 19.49 -15.77
CA PHE A 283 14.29 19.52 -16.46
C PHE A 283 14.89 20.93 -16.51
N ALA A 284 16.22 21.01 -16.60
CA ALA A 284 16.95 22.29 -16.61
C ALA A 284 16.49 23.26 -17.72
N GLU A 285 16.13 22.72 -18.89
CA GLU A 285 15.59 23.48 -20.03
C GLU A 285 14.28 24.21 -19.73
N GLU A 286 13.53 23.78 -18.71
CA GLU A 286 12.27 24.41 -18.31
C GLU A 286 12.48 25.66 -17.45
N ALA A 287 13.73 26.01 -17.13
CA ALA A 287 14.12 27.22 -16.41
C ALA A 287 13.30 27.47 -15.13
N ILE A 288 13.03 26.42 -14.35
CA ILE A 288 12.22 26.53 -13.14
C ILE A 288 13.01 27.11 -11.95
N ASP A 289 12.43 28.08 -11.25
CA ASP A 289 13.07 28.73 -10.10
C ASP A 289 13.22 27.82 -8.88
N GLY A 290 14.43 27.77 -8.32
CA GLY A 290 14.72 27.16 -7.01
C GLY A 290 16.16 26.66 -6.91
N ARG A 291 16.59 26.35 -5.69
CA ARG A 291 17.91 25.79 -5.36
C ARG A 291 17.80 24.34 -4.92
N LEU A 292 18.89 23.59 -5.03
CA LEU A 292 18.96 22.21 -4.52
C LEU A 292 18.49 22.16 -3.04
N GLY A 293 17.53 21.28 -2.75
CA GLY A 293 16.91 21.13 -1.44
C GLY A 293 15.66 22.00 -1.21
N ASP A 294 15.33 22.93 -2.11
CA ASP A 294 14.11 23.73 -1.98
C ASP A 294 12.87 22.83 -2.08
N VAL A 295 11.91 23.07 -1.17
CA VAL A 295 10.60 22.42 -1.18
C VAL A 295 9.50 23.48 -1.26
N LYS A 296 8.61 23.38 -2.26
CA LYS A 296 7.59 24.40 -2.54
C LYS A 296 6.22 23.77 -2.76
N ILE A 297 5.17 24.36 -2.20
CA ILE A 297 3.77 24.01 -2.51
C ILE A 297 3.42 24.66 -3.86
N LEU A 298 3.02 23.85 -4.84
CA LEU A 298 2.65 24.34 -6.18
C LEU A 298 1.15 24.57 -6.32
N ALA A 299 0.36 23.64 -5.80
CA ALA A 299 -1.09 23.66 -5.87
C ALA A 299 -1.68 22.86 -4.71
N TYR A 300 -2.90 23.18 -4.31
CA TYR A 300 -3.65 22.43 -3.32
C TYR A 300 -5.15 22.68 -3.47
N SER A 301 -5.96 21.77 -2.94
CA SER A 301 -7.42 21.92 -2.87
C SER A 301 -7.84 22.36 -1.46
N PRO A 302 -8.28 23.62 -1.26
CA PRO A 302 -8.76 24.08 0.05
C PRO A 302 -9.95 23.27 0.56
N THR A 303 -10.85 22.84 -0.32
CA THR A 303 -12.05 22.06 0.04
C THR A 303 -11.68 20.69 0.58
N LEU A 304 -10.80 19.96 -0.12
CA LEU A 304 -10.37 18.63 0.33
C LEU A 304 -9.54 18.70 1.61
N LEU A 305 -8.72 19.74 1.79
CA LEU A 305 -7.96 19.93 3.03
C LEU A 305 -8.85 20.17 4.25
N LYS A 306 -9.98 20.85 4.09
CA LYS A 306 -10.95 21.08 5.19
C LYS A 306 -11.62 19.79 5.66
N GLN A 307 -11.66 18.75 4.81
CA GLN A 307 -12.20 17.43 5.17
C GLN A 307 -11.19 16.56 5.94
N GLN A 308 -9.98 17.06 6.21
CA GLN A 308 -8.94 16.35 6.93
C GLN A 308 -8.86 16.78 8.39
N ASP A 309 -9.37 15.93 9.29
CA ASP A 309 -9.26 16.16 10.73
C ASP A 309 -7.97 15.61 11.34
N CYS A 310 -7.29 14.71 10.62
CA CYS A 310 -6.00 14.14 10.98
C CYS A 310 -5.16 13.85 9.73
N ARG A 311 -3.89 13.44 9.91
CA ARG A 311 -2.96 13.03 8.83
C ARG A 311 -2.97 13.99 7.64
N ARG A 312 -2.99 15.30 7.92
CA ARG A 312 -3.05 16.35 6.91
C ARG A 312 -1.82 16.33 6.01
N VAL A 313 -2.01 16.60 4.72
CA VAL A 313 -0.87 16.82 3.81
C VAL A 313 -0.30 18.23 3.98
N LEU A 314 -1.18 19.21 4.15
CA LEU A 314 -0.85 20.60 4.42
C LEU A 314 -1.60 21.11 5.67
N ASP A 315 -0.94 21.93 6.47
CA ASP A 315 -1.55 22.63 7.60
C ASP A 315 -2.08 24.00 7.16
N MET A 316 -3.38 24.19 7.35
CA MET A 316 -4.09 25.46 7.09
C MET A 316 -3.99 26.36 8.33
N GLY A 317 -2.84 27.01 8.53
CA GLY A 317 -2.61 27.96 9.62
C GLY A 317 -2.00 29.28 9.14
N GLY A 318 -2.69 30.39 9.36
CA GLY A 318 -2.29 31.72 8.88
C GLY A 318 -2.77 32.03 7.46
N THR A 319 -2.08 32.93 6.76
CA THR A 319 -2.48 33.42 5.42
C THR A 319 -2.12 32.49 4.26
N LYS A 320 -1.21 31.51 4.47
CA LYS A 320 -0.78 30.52 3.46
C LYS A 320 -0.65 29.14 4.09
N PRO A 321 -0.98 28.05 3.36
CA PRO A 321 -0.78 26.70 3.87
C PRO A 321 0.71 26.39 4.04
N LYS A 322 1.01 25.51 5.00
CA LYS A 322 2.36 24.98 5.24
C LYS A 322 2.36 23.47 5.01
N ILE A 323 3.50 22.91 4.61
CA ILE A 323 3.65 21.45 4.53
C ILE A 323 3.57 20.89 5.94
N SER A 324 2.71 19.89 6.14
CA SER A 324 2.54 19.30 7.47
C SER A 324 3.79 18.57 7.94
N SER A 325 3.93 18.38 9.25
CA SER A 325 5.03 17.59 9.83
C SER A 325 5.04 16.15 9.29
N GLY A 326 3.87 15.56 9.06
CA GLY A 326 3.72 14.24 8.45
C GLY A 326 4.27 14.18 7.03
N THR A 327 3.89 15.14 6.18
CA THR A 327 4.39 15.22 4.80
C THR A 327 5.88 15.52 4.76
N LEU A 328 6.39 16.41 5.63
CA LEU A 328 7.83 16.65 5.76
C LEU A 328 8.58 15.36 6.15
N SER A 329 8.04 14.58 7.08
CA SER A 329 8.59 13.27 7.46
C SER A 329 8.63 12.31 6.27
N THR A 330 7.56 12.27 5.47
CA THR A 330 7.50 11.48 4.23
C THR A 330 8.55 11.93 3.21
N LEU A 331 8.69 13.24 2.97
CA LEU A 331 9.71 13.78 2.07
C LEU A 331 11.14 13.45 2.54
N LYS A 332 11.41 13.51 3.85
CA LYS A 332 12.69 13.10 4.44
C LYS A 332 13.00 11.61 4.20
N LYS A 333 11.98 10.74 4.22
CA LYS A 333 12.15 9.32 3.90
C LYS A 333 12.39 9.10 2.41
N LEU A 334 11.59 9.76 1.55
CA LEU A 334 11.67 9.63 0.10
C LEU A 334 13.03 10.06 -0.46
N PHE A 335 13.57 11.18 0.05
CA PHE A 335 14.79 11.79 -0.49
C PHE A 335 16.01 11.69 0.42
N GLY A 336 15.89 11.07 1.59
CA GLY A 336 17.00 10.95 2.54
C GLY A 336 17.45 12.26 3.19
N PHE A 337 16.66 13.33 3.09
CA PHE A 337 16.97 14.63 3.69
C PHE A 337 17.13 14.54 5.22
N LYS A 338 17.97 15.42 5.77
CA LYS A 338 18.22 15.53 7.22
C LYS A 338 17.19 16.44 7.89
#